data_AF-A0A2E7ZMR5-F1
#
_entry.id   AF-A0A2E7ZMR5-F1
#
_cell.length_a   1.000
_cell.length_b   1.000
_cell.length_c   1.000
_cell.angle_alpha   90.00
_cell.angle_beta   90.00
_cell.angle_gamma   90.00
#
_symmetry.space_group_name_H-M   'P 1'
#
loop_
_entity.id
_entity.type
_entity.pdbx_description
1 polymer ?
#
loop_
_entity_poly.entity_id
_entity_poly.type
_entity_poly.pdbx_seq_one_letter_code
_entity_poly.pdbx_strand_id
1 'polypeptide(L)'
;MSNTPPGLIDATISGGFLSDHLDLDQKWWLVNRVMELIDSHSRSAPSCQKLMKPLLEEFFPGSKELPGTSSDHVNARKKSGISTTPQIRHRLLDELARFVTRDLPLERKALRIFQKSMEDLELSPNQQTKWMKKLGLHQLAGKPQIAVQTTHDYVKTELLDCTEDHALFHFHRPLVRGVFIMMELKKDCRTEEYHSPLHATVEKVTTNPLKKGEYLVKVEFQQMLEEKHGILERFKPTSQNTDRFLEYGDIPSPIRSLKLKLVGCPLCDETRLPFWSLKPGTVRESRNLFGLPVYGSPYPGYEECDFQRLRVTVCPRCFFASSRLKDFIIHSGSSYMNDRILMRRLWDSSCPELKKTLNELPSRFGTHTRTLEEAVLSFEIAIESLEKLLELKEDQEIVMELLTLGLLRINALEQLERSRDTREQKALCLKRIGDPLSGYGKENRIRVLFWKCMLELQTGGRKQASNSLRQLESLALGRETDLYTAKLLEECLIQARKALLRKDTPSQKTRI
;
A
#
# COMPACT_ATOMS: atom_id res chain seq x y z
N MET A 1 -13.01 -9.19 -60.27
CA MET A 1 -12.93 -10.29 -59.29
C MET A 1 -11.70 -10.01 -58.45
N SER A 2 -11.81 -9.56 -57.21
CA SER A 2 -12.21 -10.36 -56.06
C SER A 2 -12.90 -9.53 -54.98
N ASN A 3 -13.92 -10.13 -54.37
CA ASN A 3 -14.67 -9.64 -53.21
C ASN A 3 -13.88 -9.88 -51.92
N THR A 4 -13.84 -8.89 -51.02
CA THR A 4 -13.50 -9.11 -49.60
C THR A 4 -14.46 -8.26 -48.74
N PRO A 5 -15.09 -8.82 -47.68
CA PRO A 5 -16.22 -8.20 -46.97
C PRO A 5 -15.79 -7.13 -45.94
N PRO A 6 -16.70 -6.22 -45.53
CA PRO A 6 -16.42 -5.23 -44.50
C PRO A 6 -16.69 -5.81 -43.11
N GLY A 7 -15.66 -5.95 -42.27
CA GLY A 7 -15.83 -6.27 -40.85
C GLY A 7 -14.58 -6.79 -40.16
N LEU A 8 -13.91 -5.90 -39.42
CA LEU A 8 -13.38 -6.06 -38.06
C LEU A 8 -12.46 -4.85 -37.81
N ILE A 9 -12.92 -3.88 -37.02
CA ILE A 9 -12.02 -2.92 -36.40
C ILE A 9 -11.62 -3.57 -35.08
N ASP A 10 -10.38 -4.08 -35.04
CA ASP A 10 -9.74 -4.57 -33.83
C ASP A 10 -9.76 -3.48 -32.75
N ALA A 11 -10.48 -3.76 -31.66
CA ALA A 11 -10.64 -2.88 -30.51
C ALA A 11 -9.51 -3.06 -29.48
N THR A 12 -8.29 -3.26 -29.95
CA THR A 12 -7.09 -3.37 -29.12
C THR A 12 -5.98 -2.60 -29.80
N ILE A 13 -5.88 -1.31 -29.47
CA ILE A 13 -4.72 -0.40 -29.51
C ILE A 13 -5.32 1.01 -29.49
N SER A 14 -5.29 1.69 -28.35
CA SER A 14 -5.51 3.14 -28.27
C SER A 14 -4.85 3.67 -27.00
N GLY A 15 -3.52 3.62 -26.98
CA GLY A 15 -2.66 4.20 -25.95
C GLY A 15 -2.33 5.69 -26.15
N GLY A 16 -3.12 6.40 -26.94
CA GLY A 16 -2.99 7.85 -27.09
C GLY A 16 -3.97 8.38 -28.12
N PHE A 17 -5.17 8.80 -27.71
CA PHE A 17 -6.19 9.32 -28.66
C PHE A 17 -7.37 10.08 -28.02
N LEU A 18 -7.42 10.36 -26.70
CA LEU A 18 -8.57 11.09 -26.12
C LEU A 18 -8.43 12.61 -26.23
N SER A 19 -7.23 13.16 -26.00
CA SER A 19 -7.00 14.62 -25.93
C SER A 19 -7.21 15.34 -27.27
N ASP A 20 -6.94 14.69 -28.40
CA ASP A 20 -6.92 15.34 -29.73
C ASP A 20 -8.31 15.58 -30.33
N HIS A 21 -9.35 14.96 -29.77
CA HIS A 21 -10.71 14.98 -30.30
C HIS A 21 -11.73 15.66 -29.39
N LEU A 22 -11.31 16.09 -28.20
CA LEU A 22 -12.14 16.79 -27.24
C LEU A 22 -11.74 18.27 -27.20
N ASP A 23 -12.73 19.16 -27.20
CA ASP A 23 -12.49 20.57 -26.91
C ASP A 23 -12.25 20.79 -25.41
N LEU A 24 -11.89 22.02 -25.05
CA LEU A 24 -11.55 22.39 -23.69
C LEU A 24 -12.73 22.18 -22.72
N ASP A 25 -13.95 22.49 -23.14
CA ASP A 25 -15.16 22.38 -22.32
C ASP A 25 -15.52 20.90 -22.08
N GLN A 26 -15.34 20.04 -23.09
CA GLN A 26 -15.57 18.60 -23.01
C GLN A 26 -14.54 17.91 -22.08
N LYS A 27 -13.27 18.30 -22.15
CA LYS A 27 -12.23 17.82 -21.21
C LYS A 27 -12.59 18.19 -19.78
N TRP A 28 -12.99 19.43 -19.56
CA TRP A 28 -13.41 19.93 -18.25
C TRP A 28 -14.65 19.24 -17.70
N TRP A 29 -15.62 18.94 -18.56
CA TRP A 29 -16.80 18.21 -18.14
C TRP A 29 -16.48 16.81 -17.61
N LEU A 30 -15.62 16.06 -18.31
CA LEU A 30 -15.25 14.72 -17.87
C LEU A 30 -14.52 14.80 -16.52
N VAL A 31 -13.57 15.72 -16.37
CA VAL A 31 -12.86 15.95 -15.09
C VAL A 31 -13.84 16.28 -13.97
N ASN A 32 -14.79 17.19 -14.21
CA ASN A 32 -15.79 17.57 -13.21
C ASN A 32 -16.68 16.40 -12.81
N ARG A 33 -17.09 15.54 -13.75
CA ARG A 33 -17.88 14.35 -13.46
C ARG A 33 -17.10 13.30 -12.68
N VAL A 34 -15.82 13.13 -12.97
CA VAL A 34 -14.95 12.23 -12.19
C VAL A 34 -14.68 12.80 -10.79
N MET A 35 -14.52 14.12 -10.62
CA MET A 35 -14.44 14.74 -9.29
C MET A 35 -15.74 14.57 -8.49
N GLU A 36 -16.91 14.79 -9.11
CA GLU A 36 -18.21 14.56 -8.46
C GLU A 36 -18.35 13.09 -8.02
N LEU A 37 -17.84 12.13 -8.80
CA LEU A 37 -17.78 10.73 -8.40
C LEU A 37 -16.90 10.54 -7.15
N ILE A 38 -15.68 11.08 -7.15
CA ILE A 38 -14.72 10.98 -6.03
C ILE A 38 -15.31 11.59 -4.75
N ASP A 39 -15.89 12.78 -4.84
CA ASP A 39 -16.44 13.53 -3.70
C ASP A 39 -17.72 12.89 -3.15
N SER A 40 -18.47 12.15 -3.97
CA SER A 40 -19.75 11.54 -3.57
C SER A 40 -19.60 10.28 -2.70
N HIS A 41 -18.44 9.63 -2.74
CA HIS A 41 -18.15 8.41 -1.98
C HIS A 41 -17.88 8.70 -0.50
N SER A 42 -18.48 7.93 0.41
CA SER A 42 -18.27 8.06 1.87
C SER A 42 -16.87 7.64 2.34
N ARG A 43 -16.14 6.92 1.49
CA ARG A 43 -14.71 6.62 1.60
C ARG A 43 -14.17 6.94 0.22
N SER A 44 -13.49 8.07 0.07
CA SER A 44 -12.92 8.57 -1.18
C SER A 44 -12.42 7.45 -2.10
N ALA A 45 -13.06 7.26 -3.25
CA ALA A 45 -12.88 6.18 -4.21
C ALA A 45 -11.39 6.01 -4.62
N PRO A 46 -10.63 5.08 -4.01
CA PRO A 46 -9.18 5.10 -4.12
C PRO A 46 -8.69 4.83 -5.55
N SER A 47 -9.40 4.00 -6.31
CA SER A 47 -9.03 3.66 -7.69
C SER A 47 -9.39 4.78 -8.66
N CYS A 48 -10.53 5.44 -8.48
CA CYS A 48 -10.88 6.66 -9.23
C CYS A 48 -9.93 7.83 -8.94
N GLN A 49 -9.52 8.03 -7.67
CA GLN A 49 -8.56 9.09 -7.29
C GLN A 49 -7.20 8.89 -7.95
N LYS A 50 -6.69 7.65 -7.98
CA LYS A 50 -5.44 7.32 -8.65
C LYS A 50 -5.43 7.65 -10.14
N LEU A 51 -6.60 7.59 -10.79
CA LEU A 51 -6.74 7.91 -12.21
C LEU A 51 -6.88 9.40 -12.52
N MET A 52 -7.21 10.24 -11.52
CA MET A 52 -7.39 11.66 -11.75
C MET A 52 -6.10 12.31 -12.26
N LYS A 53 -4.95 11.95 -11.67
CA LYS A 53 -3.66 12.51 -12.06
C LYS A 53 -3.27 12.15 -13.51
N PRO A 54 -3.31 10.88 -13.95
CA PRO A 54 -3.13 10.53 -15.37
C PRO A 54 -4.09 11.24 -16.32
N LEU A 55 -5.37 11.35 -15.96
CA LEU A 55 -6.38 12.03 -16.78
C LEU A 55 -6.05 13.52 -16.96
N LEU A 56 -5.65 14.19 -15.87
CA LEU A 56 -5.22 15.59 -15.90
C LEU A 56 -3.91 15.79 -16.68
N GLU A 57 -2.95 14.87 -16.55
CA GLU A 57 -1.70 14.90 -17.32
C GLU A 57 -1.95 14.70 -18.82
N GLU A 58 -2.90 13.85 -19.22
CA GLU A 58 -3.28 13.65 -20.63
C GLU A 58 -4.02 14.86 -21.23
N PHE A 59 -4.95 15.46 -20.45
CA PHE A 59 -5.75 16.59 -20.94
C PHE A 59 -5.01 17.93 -20.85
N PHE A 60 -4.13 18.09 -19.87
CA PHE A 60 -3.45 19.35 -19.53
C PHE A 60 -1.96 19.14 -19.21
N PRO A 61 -1.14 18.68 -20.19
CA PRO A 61 0.26 18.39 -19.97
C PRO A 61 1.05 19.65 -19.55
N GLY A 62 1.82 19.56 -18.48
CA GLY A 62 2.73 20.64 -18.01
C GLY A 62 2.08 21.74 -17.18
N SER A 63 0.80 21.62 -16.81
CA SER A 63 0.15 22.54 -15.88
C SER A 63 0.72 22.39 -14.45
N LYS A 64 1.21 23.50 -13.84
CA LYS A 64 1.78 23.50 -12.48
C LYS A 64 0.72 23.56 -11.37
N GLU A 65 -0.52 23.86 -11.72
CA GLU A 65 -1.65 23.96 -10.80
C GLU A 65 -2.67 22.86 -11.14
N LEU A 66 -3.08 22.07 -10.15
CA LEU A 66 -4.30 21.28 -10.25
C LEU A 66 -5.45 22.27 -10.44
N PRO A 67 -6.20 22.23 -11.54
CA PRO A 67 -7.04 23.38 -11.84
C PRO A 67 -8.33 23.25 -11.02
N GLY A 68 -8.43 24.17 -10.05
CA GLY A 68 -9.50 24.27 -9.06
C GLY A 68 -9.37 25.50 -8.13
N THR A 69 -8.34 26.34 -8.32
CA THR A 69 -8.05 27.53 -7.51
C THR A 69 -8.41 28.86 -8.18
N SER A 70 -8.77 28.88 -9.47
CA SER A 70 -9.26 30.09 -10.15
C SER A 70 -10.78 30.23 -9.99
N SER A 71 -11.23 31.42 -9.55
CA SER A 71 -12.63 31.81 -9.38
C SER A 71 -13.47 31.73 -10.66
N ASP A 72 -12.83 31.64 -11.84
CA ASP A 72 -13.52 31.78 -13.12
C ASP A 72 -14.32 30.53 -13.52
N HIS A 73 -13.98 29.36 -12.96
CA HIS A 73 -14.59 28.09 -13.35
C HIS A 73 -15.70 27.58 -12.41
N VAL A 74 -15.83 28.17 -11.21
CA VAL A 74 -16.98 27.91 -10.32
C VAL A 74 -18.30 28.35 -10.96
N ASN A 75 -18.25 29.34 -11.87
CA ASN A 75 -19.39 29.79 -12.66
C ASN A 75 -19.71 28.89 -13.87
N ALA A 76 -18.76 28.06 -14.34
CA ALA A 76 -18.98 27.09 -15.42
C ALA A 76 -19.78 25.86 -14.95
N ARG A 77 -19.85 25.61 -13.63
CA ARG A 77 -20.67 24.54 -13.00
C ARG A 77 -22.18 24.65 -13.28
N LYS A 78 -22.65 25.71 -13.93
CA LYS A 78 -24.09 26.03 -14.13
C LYS A 78 -24.58 26.01 -15.58
N LYS A 79 -23.75 25.75 -16.59
CA LYS A 79 -24.24 25.65 -17.97
C LYS A 79 -24.74 24.23 -18.26
N SER A 80 -26.06 24.09 -18.35
CA SER A 80 -26.72 22.92 -18.92
C SER A 80 -26.40 22.81 -20.40
N GLY A 81 -25.94 21.64 -20.82
CA GLY A 81 -25.69 21.29 -22.23
C GLY A 81 -24.25 21.56 -22.67
N ILE A 82 -23.57 20.50 -23.10
CA ILE A 82 -22.31 20.61 -23.86
C ILE A 82 -22.61 20.29 -25.31
N SER A 83 -22.20 21.22 -26.19
CA SER A 83 -22.27 20.99 -27.63
C SER A 83 -21.40 19.78 -27.98
N THR A 84 -22.06 18.68 -28.30
CA THR A 84 -21.41 17.39 -28.55
C THR A 84 -22.06 16.70 -29.73
N THR A 85 -21.25 16.28 -30.69
CA THR A 85 -21.69 15.37 -31.74
C THR A 85 -22.04 14.00 -31.12
N PRO A 86 -22.89 13.18 -31.75
CA PRO A 86 -23.22 11.85 -31.23
C PRO A 86 -22.00 10.97 -30.95
N GLN A 87 -20.93 11.12 -31.76
CA GLN A 87 -19.66 10.40 -31.60
C GLN A 87 -18.92 10.84 -30.33
N ILE A 88 -18.85 12.15 -30.06
CA ILE A 88 -18.20 12.70 -28.87
C ILE A 88 -18.99 12.33 -27.62
N ARG A 89 -20.33 12.43 -27.64
CA ARG A 89 -21.19 11.97 -26.53
C ARG A 89 -20.91 10.53 -26.17
N HIS A 90 -20.80 9.68 -27.19
CA HIS A 90 -20.53 8.27 -26.98
C HIS A 90 -19.16 8.05 -26.33
N ARG A 91 -18.11 8.74 -26.79
CA ARG A 91 -16.77 8.64 -26.18
C ARG A 91 -16.74 9.13 -24.74
N LEU A 92 -17.33 10.29 -24.45
CA LEU A 92 -17.38 10.85 -23.09
C LEU A 92 -18.10 9.92 -22.11
N LEU A 93 -19.22 9.32 -22.52
CA LEU A 93 -19.95 8.34 -21.70
C LEU A 93 -19.20 7.02 -21.55
N ASP A 94 -18.46 6.59 -22.58
CA ASP A 94 -17.61 5.38 -22.52
C ASP A 94 -16.49 5.55 -21.49
N GLU A 95 -15.80 6.71 -21.51
CA GLU A 95 -14.79 7.03 -20.50
C GLU A 95 -15.40 7.12 -19.10
N LEU A 96 -16.49 7.88 -18.95
CA LEU A 96 -17.15 8.00 -17.64
C LEU A 96 -17.61 6.64 -17.12
N ALA A 97 -18.11 5.75 -17.99
CA ALA A 97 -18.47 4.39 -17.63
C ALA A 97 -17.28 3.62 -17.05
N ARG A 98 -16.08 3.75 -17.64
CA ARG A 98 -14.86 3.13 -17.09
C ARG A 98 -14.56 3.60 -15.68
N PHE A 99 -14.75 4.88 -15.37
CA PHE A 99 -14.56 5.40 -14.01
C PHE A 99 -15.64 4.88 -13.06
N VAL A 100 -16.90 4.92 -13.47
CA VAL A 100 -18.06 4.51 -12.65
C VAL A 100 -18.00 3.02 -12.28
N THR A 101 -17.52 2.16 -13.17
CA THR A 101 -17.48 0.70 -12.96
C THR A 101 -16.17 0.21 -12.34
N ARG A 102 -15.22 1.12 -12.04
CA ARG A 102 -13.87 0.75 -11.60
C ARG A 102 -13.82 0.37 -10.13
N ASP A 103 -14.50 1.14 -9.30
CA ASP A 103 -14.65 0.85 -7.88
C ASP A 103 -15.92 0.01 -7.67
N LEU A 104 -15.77 -1.13 -6.98
CA LEU A 104 -16.85 -2.06 -6.65
C LEU A 104 -17.09 -2.09 -5.14
N PRO A 105 -18.33 -2.31 -4.69
CA PRO A 105 -19.55 -2.43 -5.48
C PRO A 105 -20.07 -1.09 -6.02
N LEU A 106 -20.80 -1.13 -7.14
CA LEU A 106 -21.40 0.07 -7.76
C LEU A 106 -22.40 0.76 -6.82
N GLU A 107 -22.03 1.93 -6.30
CA GLU A 107 -22.86 2.68 -5.38
C GLU A 107 -24.02 3.40 -6.08
N ARG A 108 -25.16 3.53 -5.38
CA ARG A 108 -26.34 4.28 -5.88
C ARG A 108 -26.01 5.72 -6.24
N LYS A 109 -25.05 6.36 -5.56
CA LYS A 109 -24.64 7.75 -5.85
C LYS A 109 -23.87 7.84 -7.17
N ALA A 110 -22.92 6.94 -7.41
CA ALA A 110 -22.18 6.88 -8.67
C ALA A 110 -23.12 6.65 -9.87
N LEU A 111 -24.12 5.78 -9.70
CA LEU A 111 -25.16 5.56 -10.71
C LEU A 111 -25.98 6.83 -11.01
N ARG A 112 -26.35 7.60 -9.99
CA ARG A 112 -27.07 8.87 -10.19
C ARG A 112 -26.23 9.87 -10.94
N ILE A 113 -24.91 9.93 -10.68
CA ILE A 113 -23.99 10.81 -11.41
C ILE A 113 -23.94 10.40 -12.88
N PHE A 114 -23.83 9.10 -13.17
CA PHE A 114 -23.86 8.60 -14.56
C PHE A 114 -25.19 8.90 -15.27
N GLN A 115 -26.32 8.73 -14.58
CA GLN A 115 -27.65 9.08 -15.10
C GLN A 115 -27.77 10.56 -15.42
N LYS A 116 -27.39 11.43 -14.48
CA LYS A 116 -27.34 12.89 -14.66
C LYS A 116 -26.42 13.28 -15.82
N SER A 117 -25.30 12.59 -16.02
CA SER A 117 -24.42 12.81 -17.17
C SER A 117 -25.06 12.44 -18.51
N MET A 118 -25.94 11.44 -18.57
CA MET A 118 -26.70 11.14 -19.78
C MET A 118 -27.78 12.19 -20.06
N GLU A 119 -28.39 12.76 -19.01
CA GLU A 119 -29.33 13.88 -19.12
C GLU A 119 -28.63 15.15 -19.61
N ASP A 120 -27.46 15.49 -19.06
CA ASP A 120 -26.61 16.61 -19.50
C ASP A 120 -26.26 16.56 -20.99
N LEU A 121 -26.09 15.36 -21.53
CA LEU A 121 -25.75 15.10 -22.94
C LEU A 121 -27.00 14.93 -23.81
N GLU A 122 -28.19 15.19 -23.26
CA GLU A 122 -29.48 15.19 -23.94
C GLU A 122 -29.80 13.84 -24.61
N LEU A 123 -29.47 12.72 -23.95
CA LEU A 123 -29.81 11.40 -24.45
C LEU A 123 -31.31 11.11 -24.26
N SER A 124 -31.94 10.57 -25.30
CA SER A 124 -33.33 10.07 -25.21
C SER A 124 -33.45 8.91 -24.21
N PRO A 125 -34.65 8.66 -23.63
CA PRO A 125 -34.87 7.56 -22.69
C PRO A 125 -34.44 6.17 -23.22
N ASN A 126 -34.64 5.95 -24.53
CA ASN A 126 -34.21 4.72 -25.19
C ASN A 126 -32.67 4.58 -25.25
N GLN A 127 -31.95 5.68 -25.48
CA GLN A 127 -30.49 5.70 -25.45
C GLN A 127 -29.96 5.52 -24.02
N GLN A 128 -30.57 6.17 -23.04
CA GLN A 128 -30.22 5.99 -21.62
C GLN A 128 -30.36 4.52 -21.20
N THR A 129 -31.45 3.86 -21.59
CA THR A 129 -31.66 2.43 -21.32
C THR A 129 -30.58 1.56 -21.96
N LYS A 130 -30.15 1.87 -23.20
CA LYS A 130 -29.05 1.17 -23.87
C LYS A 130 -27.72 1.38 -23.13
N TRP A 131 -27.47 2.60 -22.64
CA TRP A 131 -26.26 2.91 -21.87
C TRP A 131 -26.24 2.24 -20.50
N MET A 132 -27.37 2.11 -19.80
CA MET A 132 -27.44 1.33 -18.56
C MET A 132 -27.08 -0.14 -18.79
N LYS A 133 -27.54 -0.74 -19.91
CA LYS A 133 -27.12 -2.10 -20.30
C LYS A 133 -25.62 -2.16 -20.62
N LYS A 134 -25.10 -1.16 -21.34
CA LYS A 134 -23.68 -1.07 -21.69
C LYS A 134 -22.80 -0.89 -20.45
N LEU A 135 -23.25 -0.12 -19.46
CA LEU A 135 -22.57 0.04 -18.17
C LEU A 135 -22.43 -1.30 -17.44
N GLY A 136 -23.45 -2.16 -17.51
CA GLY A 136 -23.34 -3.56 -17.04
C GLY A 136 -22.26 -4.35 -17.76
N LEU A 137 -22.13 -4.20 -19.09
CA LEU A 137 -21.04 -4.83 -19.84
C LEU A 137 -19.67 -4.28 -19.43
N HIS A 138 -19.55 -2.97 -19.18
CA HIS A 138 -18.31 -2.37 -18.67
C HIS A 138 -17.91 -2.94 -17.30
N GLN A 139 -18.88 -3.19 -16.41
CA GLN A 139 -18.63 -3.79 -15.10
C GLN A 139 -18.09 -5.22 -15.21
N LEU A 140 -18.55 -5.98 -16.21
CA LEU A 140 -18.19 -7.37 -16.44
C LEU A 140 -16.94 -7.54 -17.34
N ALA A 141 -16.52 -6.48 -18.03
CA ALA A 141 -15.42 -6.54 -18.97
C ALA A 141 -14.11 -6.98 -18.28
N GLY A 142 -13.48 -8.04 -18.81
CA GLY A 142 -12.24 -8.60 -18.28
C GLY A 142 -12.37 -9.34 -16.94
N LYS A 143 -13.59 -9.48 -16.41
CA LYS A 143 -13.84 -10.22 -15.15
C LYS A 143 -13.78 -11.74 -15.40
N PRO A 144 -13.24 -12.51 -14.45
CA PRO A 144 -13.17 -13.96 -14.60
C PRO A 144 -14.54 -14.59 -14.43
N GLN A 145 -14.75 -15.70 -15.14
CA GLN A 145 -15.95 -16.51 -15.01
C GLN A 145 -15.78 -17.49 -13.84
N ILE A 146 -16.84 -17.66 -13.07
CA ILE A 146 -16.98 -18.64 -12.00
C ILE A 146 -18.20 -19.51 -12.25
N ALA A 147 -18.18 -20.71 -11.69
CA ALA A 147 -19.37 -21.51 -11.48
C ALA A 147 -19.74 -21.50 -10.00
N VAL A 148 -21.03 -21.34 -9.71
CA VAL A 148 -21.56 -21.32 -8.35
C VAL A 148 -22.56 -22.45 -8.22
N GLN A 149 -22.24 -23.40 -7.36
CA GLN A 149 -23.10 -24.51 -7.00
C GLN A 149 -23.78 -24.23 -5.66
N THR A 150 -25.10 -24.34 -5.67
CA THR A 150 -25.97 -24.34 -4.50
C THR A 150 -26.62 -25.73 -4.37
N THR A 151 -27.46 -25.93 -3.36
CA THR A 151 -28.23 -27.18 -3.22
C THR A 151 -29.14 -27.48 -4.40
N HIS A 152 -29.57 -26.47 -5.16
CA HIS A 152 -30.57 -26.63 -6.23
C HIS A 152 -30.08 -26.23 -7.62
N ASP A 153 -29.04 -25.40 -7.70
CA ASP A 153 -28.59 -24.80 -8.96
C ASP A 153 -27.08 -24.91 -9.13
N TYR A 154 -26.65 -25.03 -10.38
CA TYR A 154 -25.28 -24.81 -10.82
C TYR A 154 -25.30 -23.70 -11.88
N VAL A 155 -24.71 -22.54 -11.55
CA VAL A 155 -24.85 -21.32 -12.35
C VAL A 155 -23.46 -20.80 -12.73
N LYS A 156 -23.24 -20.56 -14.02
CA LYS A 156 -22.06 -19.84 -14.50
C LYS A 156 -22.32 -18.34 -14.47
N THR A 157 -21.39 -17.58 -13.88
CA THR A 157 -21.48 -16.13 -13.74
C THR A 157 -20.09 -15.50 -13.64
N GLU A 158 -20.01 -14.20 -13.48
CA GLU A 158 -18.78 -13.43 -13.40
C GLU A 158 -18.47 -13.02 -11.95
N LEU A 159 -17.20 -13.18 -11.58
CA LEU A 159 -16.68 -12.70 -10.30
C LEU A 159 -16.35 -11.21 -10.43
N LEU A 160 -17.12 -10.38 -9.73
CA LEU A 160 -16.95 -8.94 -9.76
C LEU A 160 -15.75 -8.48 -8.95
N ASP A 161 -15.69 -8.96 -7.71
CA ASP A 161 -14.67 -8.61 -6.74
C ASP A 161 -14.34 -9.83 -5.88
N CYS A 162 -13.10 -9.90 -5.42
CA CYS A 162 -12.63 -10.99 -4.59
C CYS A 162 -11.53 -10.48 -3.68
N THR A 163 -11.66 -10.75 -2.40
CA THR A 163 -10.66 -10.50 -1.36
C THR A 163 -10.19 -11.83 -0.77
N GLU A 164 -9.34 -11.80 0.25
CA GLU A 164 -8.87 -13.00 0.94
C GLU A 164 -10.01 -13.78 1.64
N ASP A 165 -11.05 -13.07 2.04
CA ASP A 165 -12.12 -13.52 2.92
C ASP A 165 -13.49 -13.50 2.25
N HIS A 166 -13.67 -12.72 1.17
CA HIS A 166 -14.97 -12.59 0.50
C HIS A 166 -14.88 -12.66 -1.02
N ALA A 167 -16.00 -12.99 -1.64
CA ALA A 167 -16.24 -12.82 -3.06
C ALA A 167 -17.56 -12.11 -3.31
N LEU A 168 -17.63 -11.34 -4.40
CA LEU A 168 -18.82 -10.66 -4.88
C LEU A 168 -19.08 -11.07 -6.33
N PHE A 169 -20.30 -11.53 -6.62
CA PHE A 169 -20.69 -11.96 -7.96
C PHE A 169 -22.18 -11.72 -8.23
N HIS A 170 -22.58 -11.88 -9.49
CA HIS A 170 -23.97 -11.81 -9.90
C HIS A 170 -24.69 -13.16 -9.72
N PHE A 171 -25.95 -13.14 -9.29
CA PHE A 171 -26.76 -14.35 -9.22
C PHE A 171 -28.18 -14.07 -9.72
N HIS A 172 -28.75 -15.04 -10.44
CA HIS A 172 -30.03 -14.87 -11.13
C HIS A 172 -31.26 -14.97 -10.19
N ARG A 173 -31.04 -15.29 -8.91
CA ARG A 173 -32.08 -15.36 -7.87
C ARG A 173 -31.53 -14.85 -6.53
N PRO A 174 -32.38 -14.43 -5.59
CA PRO A 174 -31.89 -14.03 -4.27
C PRO A 174 -31.48 -15.28 -3.48
N LEU A 175 -30.26 -15.29 -2.94
CA LEU A 175 -29.82 -16.31 -2.00
C LEU A 175 -30.13 -15.89 -0.56
N VAL A 176 -30.32 -16.87 0.32
CA VAL A 176 -30.56 -16.63 1.75
C VAL A 176 -29.22 -16.49 2.46
N ARG A 177 -29.11 -15.50 3.36
CA ARG A 177 -27.93 -15.32 4.21
C ARG A 177 -27.68 -16.57 5.05
N GLY A 178 -26.43 -17.00 5.16
CA GLY A 178 -26.02 -18.22 5.88
C GLY A 178 -26.05 -19.49 5.03
N VAL A 179 -26.54 -19.44 3.78
CA VAL A 179 -26.52 -20.61 2.89
C VAL A 179 -25.09 -20.91 2.44
N PHE A 180 -24.73 -22.18 2.53
CA PHE A 180 -23.47 -22.70 2.00
C PHE A 180 -23.54 -22.85 0.49
N ILE A 181 -22.45 -22.46 -0.19
CA ILE A 181 -22.26 -22.61 -1.62
C ILE A 181 -20.86 -23.14 -1.92
N MET A 182 -20.71 -23.77 -3.08
CA MET A 182 -19.40 -24.07 -3.64
C MET A 182 -19.17 -23.17 -4.86
N MET A 183 -17.99 -22.59 -4.96
CA MET A 183 -17.61 -21.68 -6.03
C MET A 183 -16.36 -22.19 -6.73
N GLU A 184 -16.37 -22.24 -8.05
CA GLU A 184 -15.27 -22.75 -8.85
C GLU A 184 -14.81 -21.67 -9.84
N LEU A 185 -13.52 -21.38 -9.87
CA LEU A 185 -12.96 -20.40 -10.81
C LEU A 185 -12.62 -21.08 -12.13
N LYS A 186 -13.03 -20.50 -13.25
CA LYS A 186 -12.66 -21.00 -14.57
C LYS A 186 -11.18 -20.74 -14.85
N LYS A 187 -10.45 -21.77 -15.31
CA LYS A 187 -8.99 -21.67 -15.56
C LYS A 187 -8.68 -20.78 -16.76
N ASP A 188 -9.32 -21.05 -17.90
CA ASP A 188 -9.13 -20.35 -19.17
C ASP A 188 -10.50 -20.03 -19.78
N CYS A 189 -10.62 -18.88 -20.46
CA CYS A 189 -11.83 -18.54 -21.18
C CYS A 189 -12.15 -19.50 -22.34
N ARG A 190 -11.15 -20.21 -22.87
CA ARG A 190 -11.24 -21.12 -24.01
C ARG A 190 -11.59 -22.57 -23.65
N THR A 191 -11.43 -22.97 -22.38
CA THR A 191 -11.70 -24.34 -21.93
C THR A 191 -12.86 -24.36 -20.94
N GLU A 192 -13.52 -25.51 -20.77
CA GLU A 192 -14.54 -25.70 -19.72
C GLU A 192 -13.92 -26.25 -18.41
N GLU A 193 -12.63 -26.03 -18.22
CA GLU A 193 -11.93 -26.47 -17.02
C GLU A 193 -12.03 -25.46 -15.88
N TYR A 194 -12.27 -25.97 -14.68
CA TYR A 194 -12.35 -25.18 -13.45
C TYR A 194 -11.26 -25.61 -12.46
N HIS A 195 -10.86 -24.67 -11.62
CA HIS A 195 -10.03 -24.91 -10.44
C HIS A 195 -10.79 -25.69 -9.37
N SER A 196 -10.09 -26.12 -8.31
CA SER A 196 -10.74 -26.79 -7.19
C SER A 196 -11.81 -25.91 -6.52
N PRO A 197 -12.91 -26.50 -6.01
CA PRO A 197 -14.01 -25.75 -5.44
C PRO A 197 -13.64 -25.02 -4.14
N LEU A 198 -14.24 -23.85 -3.98
CA LEU A 198 -14.15 -23.00 -2.81
C LEU A 198 -15.46 -23.02 -2.03
N HIS A 199 -15.35 -23.35 -0.76
CA HIS A 199 -16.48 -23.35 0.16
C HIS A 199 -16.71 -21.94 0.70
N ALA A 200 -17.94 -21.44 0.54
CA ALA A 200 -18.31 -20.10 0.99
C ALA A 200 -19.73 -20.08 1.56
N THR A 201 -19.99 -19.09 2.41
CA THR A 201 -21.32 -18.86 3.01
C THR A 201 -21.83 -17.50 2.57
N VAL A 202 -23.11 -17.41 2.21
CA VAL A 202 -23.73 -16.15 1.80
C VAL A 202 -23.78 -15.17 2.96
N GLU A 203 -23.09 -14.04 2.84
CA GLU A 203 -23.04 -13.00 3.87
C GLU A 203 -24.11 -11.93 3.64
N LYS A 204 -24.24 -11.47 2.39
CA LYS A 204 -25.14 -10.37 2.02
C LYS A 204 -25.65 -10.52 0.60
N VAL A 205 -26.93 -10.23 0.39
CA VAL A 205 -27.55 -10.18 -0.94
C VAL A 205 -28.22 -8.83 -1.15
N THR A 206 -27.98 -8.22 -2.31
CA THR A 206 -28.61 -6.95 -2.70
C THR A 206 -29.09 -7.04 -4.15
N THR A 207 -30.12 -6.28 -4.51
CA THR A 207 -30.61 -6.21 -5.90
C THR A 207 -29.54 -5.59 -6.81
N ASN A 208 -29.28 -6.18 -7.97
CA ASN A 208 -28.40 -5.58 -8.98
C ASN A 208 -29.08 -4.30 -9.51
N PRO A 209 -28.46 -3.11 -9.34
CA PRO A 209 -29.04 -1.87 -9.82
C PRO A 209 -29.00 -1.72 -11.36
N LEU A 210 -28.21 -2.52 -12.07
CA LEU A 210 -28.04 -2.46 -13.52
C LEU A 210 -28.98 -3.40 -14.29
N LYS A 211 -29.43 -4.50 -13.66
CA LYS A 211 -30.24 -5.52 -14.31
C LYS A 211 -31.33 -6.06 -13.38
N LYS A 212 -32.58 -5.81 -13.77
CA LYS A 212 -33.76 -6.27 -13.03
C LYS A 212 -33.80 -7.80 -12.98
N GLY A 213 -34.07 -8.35 -11.81
CA GLY A 213 -34.15 -9.81 -11.59
C GLY A 213 -32.79 -10.48 -11.31
N GLU A 214 -31.70 -9.72 -11.28
CA GLU A 214 -30.37 -10.21 -10.89
C GLU A 214 -29.97 -9.60 -9.54
N TYR A 215 -29.10 -10.30 -8.81
CA TYR A 215 -28.71 -9.96 -7.45
C TYR A 215 -27.19 -9.96 -7.32
N LEU A 216 -26.67 -9.02 -6.54
CA LEU A 216 -25.28 -9.01 -6.08
C LEU A 216 -25.20 -9.84 -4.81
N VAL A 217 -24.44 -10.94 -4.85
CA VAL A 217 -24.24 -11.85 -3.73
C VAL A 217 -22.80 -11.68 -3.23
N LYS A 218 -22.66 -11.25 -1.97
CA LYS A 218 -21.40 -11.25 -1.22
C LYS A 218 -21.36 -12.50 -0.36
N VAL A 219 -20.26 -13.24 -0.46
CA VAL A 219 -20.03 -14.48 0.28
C VAL A 219 -18.73 -14.40 1.06
N GLU A 220 -18.64 -15.14 2.15
CA GLU A 220 -17.47 -15.26 3.00
C GLU A 220 -16.88 -16.67 2.88
N PHE A 221 -15.58 -16.79 2.63
CA PHE A 221 -14.90 -18.07 2.49
C PHE A 221 -14.83 -18.81 3.82
N GLN A 222 -15.20 -20.09 3.79
CA GLN A 222 -15.17 -20.99 4.96
C GLN A 222 -13.88 -21.81 5.03
N GLN A 223 -12.97 -21.60 4.10
CA GLN A 223 -11.69 -22.31 4.01
C GLN A 223 -10.57 -21.36 3.59
N MET A 224 -9.33 -21.75 3.91
CA MET A 224 -8.15 -21.00 3.48
C MET A 224 -8.01 -21.09 1.96
N LEU A 225 -7.71 -19.95 1.32
CA LEU A 225 -7.38 -19.91 -0.09
C LEU A 225 -6.02 -20.59 -0.32
N GLU A 226 -5.92 -21.35 -1.40
CA GLU A 226 -4.76 -22.18 -1.77
C GLU A 226 -4.57 -22.06 -3.28
N GLU A 227 -3.38 -22.38 -3.79
CA GLU A 227 -3.07 -22.25 -5.22
C GLU A 227 -4.01 -23.07 -6.11
N LYS A 228 -4.45 -24.25 -5.64
CA LYS A 228 -5.40 -25.12 -6.34
C LYS A 228 -6.73 -24.46 -6.69
N HIS A 229 -7.11 -23.41 -5.96
CA HIS A 229 -8.36 -22.67 -6.16
C HIS A 229 -8.23 -21.58 -7.24
N GLY A 230 -7.02 -21.29 -7.74
CA GLY A 230 -6.76 -20.34 -8.84
C GLY A 230 -6.96 -18.84 -8.50
N ILE A 231 -7.67 -18.52 -7.42
CA ILE A 231 -7.91 -17.13 -6.98
C ILE A 231 -6.60 -16.43 -6.61
N LEU A 232 -5.62 -17.16 -6.05
CA LEU A 232 -4.34 -16.58 -5.66
C LEU A 232 -3.54 -16.01 -6.84
N GLU A 233 -3.71 -16.55 -8.04
CA GLU A 233 -3.10 -16.01 -9.25
C GLU A 233 -3.72 -14.68 -9.69
N ARG A 234 -4.96 -14.40 -9.30
CA ARG A 234 -5.68 -13.17 -9.63
C ARG A 234 -5.33 -11.99 -8.72
N PHE A 235 -4.78 -12.27 -7.53
CA PHE A 235 -4.12 -11.25 -6.72
C PHE A 235 -2.71 -10.91 -7.24
N LYS A 236 -2.17 -11.70 -8.17
CA LYS A 236 -0.94 -11.33 -8.88
C LYS A 236 -1.32 -10.29 -9.95
N PRO A 237 -0.65 -9.14 -10.02
CA PRO A 237 -0.90 -8.20 -11.12
C PRO A 237 -0.63 -8.91 -12.45
N THR A 238 -1.57 -8.79 -13.38
CA THR A 238 -1.48 -9.37 -14.73
C THR A 238 -0.22 -8.87 -15.40
N SER A 239 0.77 -9.75 -15.57
CA SER A 239 2.03 -9.45 -16.24
C SER A 239 1.85 -9.42 -17.75
N GLN A 240 0.99 -8.55 -18.27
CA GLN A 240 0.89 -8.19 -19.69
C GLN A 240 0.41 -6.75 -19.85
N ASN A 241 1.31 -5.81 -19.55
CA ASN A 241 1.57 -4.65 -20.39
C ASN A 241 2.81 -3.97 -19.83
N THR A 242 3.90 -4.12 -20.57
CA THR A 242 5.13 -3.37 -20.39
C THR A 242 4.85 -1.88 -20.61
N ASP A 243 5.51 -1.08 -19.78
CA ASP A 243 5.57 0.38 -19.72
C ASP A 243 4.43 1.14 -19.04
N ARG A 244 4.84 1.71 -17.90
CA ARG A 244 4.27 2.80 -17.08
C ARG A 244 3.33 2.38 -15.95
N PHE A 245 3.86 2.61 -14.75
CA PHE A 245 3.30 2.36 -13.42
C PHE A 245 3.32 0.89 -13.01
N LEU A 246 4.45 0.48 -12.41
CA LEU A 246 4.47 -0.66 -11.49
C LEU A 246 3.60 -0.31 -10.27
N GLU A 247 2.28 -0.48 -10.40
CA GLU A 247 1.37 -0.57 -9.26
C GLU A 247 1.61 -1.90 -8.55
N TYR A 248 2.67 -1.86 -7.76
CA TYR A 248 2.93 -2.62 -6.57
C TYR A 248 1.74 -2.54 -5.60
N GLY A 249 0.79 -3.47 -5.74
CA GLY A 249 -0.42 -3.56 -4.93
C GLY A 249 -0.23 -4.35 -3.64
N ASP A 250 -1.16 -4.18 -2.70
CA ASP A 250 -1.30 -5.07 -1.56
C ASP A 250 -1.67 -6.46 -2.10
N ILE A 251 -0.88 -7.47 -1.76
CA ILE A 251 -1.15 -8.87 -2.07
C ILE A 251 -1.51 -9.63 -0.79
N PRO A 252 -2.19 -10.77 -0.91
CA PRO A 252 -2.54 -11.57 0.23
C PRO A 252 -1.33 -11.90 1.09
N SER A 253 -1.49 -11.70 2.40
CA SER A 253 -0.45 -12.02 3.36
C SER A 253 -0.68 -13.43 3.89
N PRO A 254 0.36 -14.28 3.96
CA PRO A 254 0.27 -15.59 4.61
C PRO A 254 -0.08 -15.49 6.11
N ILE A 255 0.08 -14.32 6.72
CA ILE A 255 -0.29 -14.05 8.12
C ILE A 255 -1.37 -12.96 8.15
N ARG A 256 -2.49 -13.20 8.84
CA ARG A 256 -3.63 -12.25 8.88
C ARG A 256 -3.25 -10.93 9.53
N SER A 257 -2.30 -10.95 10.47
CA SER A 257 -1.74 -9.78 11.17
C SER A 257 -0.93 -8.83 10.29
N LEU A 258 -0.47 -9.29 9.12
CA LEU A 258 0.39 -8.53 8.21
C LEU A 258 -0.33 -8.13 6.94
N LYS A 259 0.11 -7.02 6.33
CA LYS A 259 -0.10 -6.69 4.92
C LYS A 259 1.21 -6.91 4.19
N LEU A 260 1.10 -7.45 2.99
CA LEU A 260 2.23 -7.63 2.09
C LEU A 260 2.03 -6.74 0.87
N LYS A 261 3.03 -5.92 0.55
CA LYS A 261 3.07 -5.14 -0.68
C LYS A 261 4.30 -5.58 -1.46
N LEU A 262 4.15 -5.96 -2.72
CA LEU A 262 5.34 -6.17 -3.57
C LEU A 262 5.91 -4.81 -3.93
N VAL A 263 7.23 -4.61 -3.88
CA VAL A 263 7.87 -3.33 -4.25
C VAL A 263 9.07 -3.56 -5.18
N GLY A 264 9.50 -2.51 -5.86
CA GLY A 264 10.62 -2.55 -6.79
C GLY A 264 11.93 -2.10 -6.15
N CYS A 265 13.04 -2.78 -6.46
CA CYS A 265 14.37 -2.34 -6.08
C CYS A 265 14.77 -1.11 -6.91
N PRO A 266 15.14 0.02 -6.30
CA PRO A 266 15.59 1.20 -7.04
C PRO A 266 16.95 0.96 -7.72
N LEU A 267 17.76 0.01 -7.23
CA LEU A 267 19.12 -0.19 -7.74
C LEU A 267 19.17 -1.18 -8.91
N CYS A 268 18.51 -2.32 -8.85
CA CYS A 268 18.68 -3.40 -9.84
C CYS A 268 17.41 -3.76 -10.63
N ASP A 269 16.35 -2.95 -10.52
CA ASP A 269 15.04 -3.17 -11.17
C ASP A 269 14.40 -4.53 -10.82
N GLU A 270 14.81 -5.20 -9.74
CA GLU A 270 14.06 -6.33 -9.20
C GLU A 270 12.66 -5.85 -8.83
N THR A 271 11.63 -6.48 -9.39
CA THR A 271 10.26 -5.95 -9.31
C THR A 271 9.40 -6.64 -8.26
N ARG A 272 9.87 -7.66 -7.56
CA ARG A 272 8.98 -8.44 -6.66
C ARG A 272 9.53 -8.60 -5.25
N LEU A 273 9.89 -7.49 -4.62
CA LEU A 273 10.36 -7.50 -3.24
C LEU A 273 9.20 -7.51 -2.24
N PRO A 274 9.15 -8.42 -1.27
CA PRO A 274 8.10 -8.44 -0.26
C PRO A 274 8.32 -7.34 0.79
N PHE A 275 7.46 -6.33 0.77
CA PHE A 275 7.41 -5.26 1.77
C PHE A 275 6.29 -5.52 2.77
N TRP A 276 6.64 -5.85 4.00
CA TRP A 276 5.70 -6.19 5.06
C TRP A 276 5.30 -4.94 5.86
N SER A 277 4.04 -4.87 6.25
CA SER A 277 3.56 -3.89 7.25
C SER A 277 2.52 -4.53 8.17
N LEU A 278 2.34 -4.00 9.37
CA LEU A 278 1.31 -4.51 10.29
C LEU A 278 -0.07 -3.96 9.95
N LYS A 279 -1.08 -4.82 10.02
CA LYS A 279 -2.48 -4.38 10.03
C LYS A 279 -2.77 -3.70 11.40
N PRO A 280 -3.42 -2.53 11.43
CA PRO A 280 -3.79 -1.90 12.69
C PRO A 280 -4.71 -2.81 13.52
N GLY A 281 -4.47 -2.89 14.83
CA GLY A 281 -5.34 -3.63 15.76
C GLY A 281 -5.23 -5.15 15.73
N THR A 282 -4.23 -5.72 15.07
CA THR A 282 -4.04 -7.19 15.01
C THR A 282 -3.12 -7.75 16.08
N VAL A 283 -2.20 -6.92 16.58
CA VAL A 283 -1.22 -7.29 17.61
C VAL A 283 -1.22 -6.28 18.74
N ARG A 284 -0.96 -6.74 19.96
CA ARG A 284 -0.79 -5.86 21.10
C ARG A 284 0.54 -5.12 20.98
N GLU A 285 0.49 -3.80 21.00
CA GLU A 285 1.67 -2.95 20.97
C GLU A 285 2.11 -2.59 22.39
N SER A 286 3.41 -2.72 22.64
CA SER A 286 4.09 -2.25 23.85
C SER A 286 5.29 -1.40 23.44
N ARG A 287 5.96 -0.75 24.40
CA ARG A 287 7.19 0.01 24.13
C ARG A 287 8.39 -0.61 24.82
N ASN A 288 9.51 -0.71 24.12
CA ASN A 288 10.77 -1.16 24.72
C ASN A 288 11.44 -0.05 25.55
N LEU A 289 12.63 -0.35 26.07
CA LEU A 289 13.44 0.58 26.86
C LEU A 289 13.74 1.90 26.14
N PHE A 290 13.81 1.88 24.80
CA PHE A 290 14.05 3.04 23.95
C PHE A 290 12.75 3.69 23.46
N GLY A 291 11.60 3.28 23.98
CA GLY A 291 10.30 3.83 23.57
C GLY A 291 9.85 3.38 22.17
N LEU A 292 10.54 2.42 21.55
CA LEU A 292 10.20 1.88 20.23
C LEU A 292 9.06 0.85 20.37
N PRO A 293 8.14 0.80 19.40
CA PRO A 293 7.06 -0.16 19.40
C PRO A 293 7.61 -1.59 19.31
N VAL A 294 7.13 -2.46 20.20
CA VAL A 294 7.36 -3.90 20.18
C VAL A 294 6.01 -4.59 20.18
N TYR A 295 5.87 -5.56 19.28
CA TYR A 295 4.63 -6.25 19.01
C TYR A 295 4.62 -7.56 19.79
N GLY A 296 3.66 -7.69 20.70
CA GLY A 296 3.51 -8.84 21.59
C GLY A 296 2.52 -9.85 21.04
N SER A 297 1.69 -10.41 21.93
CA SER A 297 0.69 -11.41 21.53
C SER A 297 -0.40 -10.82 20.63
N PRO A 298 -0.89 -11.61 19.66
CA PRO A 298 -1.98 -11.20 18.79
C PRO A 298 -3.29 -11.00 19.56
N TYR A 299 -4.21 -10.20 19.01
CA TYR A 299 -5.60 -10.20 19.48
C TYR A 299 -6.30 -11.53 19.09
N PRO A 300 -7.37 -11.95 19.80
CA PRO A 300 -8.10 -13.16 19.45
C PRO A 300 -8.52 -13.18 17.97
N GLY A 301 -8.22 -14.28 17.27
CA GLY A 301 -8.50 -14.44 15.84
C GLY A 301 -7.35 -14.07 14.89
N TYR A 302 -6.20 -13.66 15.42
CA TYR A 302 -4.98 -13.36 14.66
C TYR A 302 -3.81 -14.28 15.06
N GLU A 303 -2.92 -14.57 14.11
CA GLU A 303 -1.73 -15.38 14.38
C GLU A 303 -0.60 -14.56 15.00
N GLU A 304 0.26 -15.26 15.76
CA GLU A 304 1.45 -14.68 16.37
C GLU A 304 2.42 -14.22 15.27
N CYS A 305 2.90 -12.99 15.38
CA CYS A 305 3.76 -12.39 14.38
C CYS A 305 4.73 -11.39 15.02
N ASP A 306 6.01 -11.70 14.94
CA ASP A 306 7.07 -10.76 15.30
C ASP A 306 7.43 -9.89 14.09
N PHE A 307 6.62 -8.86 13.85
CA PHE A 307 6.83 -7.91 12.75
C PHE A 307 8.20 -7.24 12.81
N GLN A 308 8.82 -7.15 14.00
CA GLN A 308 10.12 -6.54 14.15
C GLN A 308 11.16 -7.21 13.25
N ARG A 309 11.04 -8.52 13.05
CA ARG A 309 11.90 -9.30 12.14
C ARG A 309 11.70 -8.93 10.68
N LEU A 310 10.48 -8.55 10.30
CA LEU A 310 10.08 -8.29 8.92
C LEU A 310 10.12 -6.81 8.52
N ARG A 311 10.44 -5.92 9.48
CA ARG A 311 10.47 -4.46 9.28
C ARG A 311 11.36 -4.02 8.11
N VAL A 312 12.44 -4.74 7.85
CA VAL A 312 13.36 -4.45 6.74
C VAL A 312 13.07 -5.33 5.53
N THR A 313 12.93 -4.69 4.38
CA THR A 313 12.92 -5.34 3.07
C THR A 313 14.33 -5.36 2.51
N VAL A 314 14.77 -6.51 2.00
CA VAL A 314 16.11 -6.69 1.41
C VAL A 314 15.94 -7.22 -0.02
N CYS A 315 16.63 -6.59 -0.98
CA CYS A 315 16.66 -7.07 -2.35
C CYS A 315 17.57 -8.31 -2.47
N PRO A 316 17.10 -9.45 -3.00
CA PRO A 316 17.94 -10.64 -3.11
C PRO A 316 18.98 -10.55 -4.24
N ARG A 317 18.84 -9.60 -5.19
CA ARG A 317 19.76 -9.48 -6.34
C ARG A 317 20.94 -8.58 -6.06
N CYS A 318 20.70 -7.41 -5.48
CA CYS A 318 21.74 -6.44 -5.21
C CYS A 318 21.91 -6.14 -3.72
N PHE A 319 21.10 -6.72 -2.84
CA PHE A 319 21.17 -6.54 -1.39
C PHE A 319 20.87 -5.14 -0.85
N PHE A 320 20.38 -4.23 -1.69
CA PHE A 320 19.81 -2.98 -1.19
C PHE A 320 18.69 -3.26 -0.19
N ALA A 321 18.73 -2.59 0.96
CA ALA A 321 17.77 -2.82 2.03
C ALA A 321 17.25 -1.51 2.63
N SER A 322 15.97 -1.47 2.96
CA SER A 322 15.37 -0.38 3.72
C SER A 322 14.10 -0.84 4.42
N SER A 323 13.76 -0.17 5.51
CA SER A 323 12.46 -0.28 6.20
C SER A 323 11.44 0.76 5.74
N ARG A 324 11.84 1.70 4.87
CA ARG A 324 10.99 2.78 4.38
C ARG A 324 10.45 2.46 3.00
N LEU A 325 9.12 2.46 2.88
CA LEU A 325 8.44 2.21 1.60
C LEU A 325 8.88 3.17 0.50
N LYS A 326 9.10 4.46 0.84
CA LYS A 326 9.52 5.49 -0.13
C LYS A 326 10.86 5.21 -0.82
N ASP A 327 11.73 4.43 -0.19
CA ASP A 327 13.03 4.10 -0.76
C ASP A 327 12.91 3.04 -1.87
N PHE A 328 11.75 2.39 -1.99
CA PHE A 328 11.44 1.42 -3.04
C PHE A 328 10.49 1.99 -4.12
N ILE A 329 10.19 3.29 -4.08
CA ILE A 329 9.39 3.96 -5.10
C ILE A 329 10.32 4.38 -6.24
N ILE A 330 10.15 3.77 -7.40
CA ILE A 330 10.89 4.13 -8.62
C ILE A 330 10.25 5.41 -9.18
N HIS A 331 10.99 6.52 -9.19
CA HIS A 331 10.55 7.80 -9.74
C HIS A 331 10.93 7.90 -11.23
N SER A 332 10.07 8.48 -12.06
CA SER A 332 10.40 8.80 -13.46
C SER A 332 10.98 10.22 -13.57
N GLY A 333 12.20 10.36 -14.09
CA GLY A 333 12.85 11.66 -14.31
C GLY A 333 14.37 11.59 -14.48
N SER A 334 14.98 12.59 -15.14
CA SER A 334 16.43 12.62 -15.43
C SER A 334 17.31 12.75 -14.19
N SER A 335 16.89 13.52 -13.17
CA SER A 335 17.61 13.63 -11.89
C SER A 335 17.70 12.30 -11.15
N TYR A 336 16.60 11.54 -11.10
CA TYR A 336 16.55 10.22 -10.46
C TYR A 336 17.50 9.21 -11.13
N MET A 337 17.62 9.27 -12.46
CA MET A 337 18.54 8.38 -13.19
C MET A 337 20.01 8.63 -12.84
N ASN A 338 20.40 9.90 -12.63
CA ASN A 338 21.76 10.24 -12.21
C ASN A 338 22.04 9.80 -10.77
N ASP A 339 21.12 10.05 -9.84
CA ASP A 339 21.23 9.60 -8.44
C ASP A 339 21.31 8.08 -8.37
N ARG A 340 20.51 7.38 -9.18
CA ARG A 340 20.51 5.91 -9.28
C ARG A 340 21.85 5.35 -9.74
N ILE A 341 22.49 5.96 -10.74
CA ILE A 341 23.81 5.54 -11.23
C ILE A 341 24.87 5.75 -10.15
N LEU A 342 24.83 6.89 -9.46
CA LEU A 342 25.77 7.22 -8.40
C LEU A 342 25.59 6.29 -7.19
N MET A 343 24.34 6.05 -6.77
CA MET A 343 24.00 5.08 -5.73
C MET A 343 24.49 3.69 -6.09
N ARG A 344 24.28 3.22 -7.33
CA ARG A 344 24.74 1.90 -7.74
C ARG A 344 26.26 1.79 -7.63
N ARG A 345 27.02 2.81 -8.03
CA ARG A 345 28.49 2.80 -7.89
C ARG A 345 28.94 2.76 -6.44
N LEU A 346 28.35 3.59 -5.57
CA LEU A 346 28.64 3.59 -4.12
C LEU A 346 28.23 2.27 -3.46
N TRP A 347 27.13 1.69 -3.93
CA TRP A 347 26.64 0.42 -3.43
C TRP A 347 27.49 -0.74 -3.91
N ASP A 348 27.98 -0.74 -5.15
CA ASP A 348 28.85 -1.80 -5.67
C ASP A 348 30.19 -1.84 -4.92
N SER A 349 30.69 -0.69 -4.45
CA SER A 349 31.89 -0.60 -3.61
C SER A 349 31.64 -0.86 -2.11
N SER A 350 30.40 -1.04 -1.68
CA SER A 350 30.07 -1.28 -0.26
C SER A 350 30.40 -2.71 0.21
N CYS A 351 30.70 -2.82 1.51
CA CYS A 351 31.06 -4.00 2.32
C CYS A 351 31.03 -5.38 1.60
N PRO A 352 32.17 -5.86 1.05
CA PRO A 352 32.24 -7.16 0.37
C PRO A 352 32.00 -8.36 1.30
N GLU A 353 32.35 -8.24 2.57
CA GLU A 353 32.12 -9.29 3.59
C GLU A 353 30.63 -9.49 3.88
N LEU A 354 29.88 -8.39 3.97
CA LEU A 354 28.43 -8.44 4.12
C LEU A 354 27.81 -9.09 2.89
N LYS A 355 28.17 -8.66 1.68
CA LYS A 355 27.69 -9.27 0.42
C LYS A 355 27.98 -10.77 0.32
N LYS A 356 29.14 -11.23 0.82
CA LYS A 356 29.46 -12.66 0.88
C LYS A 356 28.47 -13.43 1.74
N THR A 357 28.19 -12.93 2.95
CA THR A 357 27.20 -13.49 3.87
C THR A 357 25.80 -13.54 3.24
N LEU A 358 25.49 -12.58 2.35
CA LEU A 358 24.18 -12.48 1.73
C LEU A 358 23.95 -13.49 0.59
N ASN A 359 25.01 -13.91 -0.10
CA ASN A 359 24.93 -14.95 -1.11
C ASN A 359 24.60 -16.34 -0.50
N GLU A 360 24.76 -16.49 0.82
CA GLU A 360 24.47 -17.71 1.57
C GLU A 360 23.08 -17.67 2.24
N LEU A 361 22.25 -16.67 1.94
CA LEU A 361 20.94 -16.52 2.57
C LEU A 361 19.98 -17.65 2.21
N PRO A 362 19.21 -18.17 3.18
CA PRO A 362 18.18 -19.14 2.89
C PRO A 362 17.02 -18.49 2.14
N SER A 363 16.31 -19.28 1.33
CA SER A 363 15.15 -18.82 0.53
C SER A 363 14.05 -18.16 1.37
N ARG A 364 13.95 -18.49 2.66
CA ARG A 364 13.01 -17.90 3.62
C ARG A 364 13.38 -16.49 4.10
N PHE A 365 14.57 -15.97 3.78
CA PHE A 365 15.02 -14.68 4.31
C PHE A 365 14.07 -13.53 3.94
N GLY A 366 13.38 -13.58 2.80
CA GLY A 366 12.40 -12.58 2.39
C GLY A 366 10.97 -12.81 2.93
N THR A 367 10.72 -13.92 3.61
CA THR A 367 9.35 -14.35 3.95
C THR A 367 9.00 -14.07 5.41
N HIS A 368 7.72 -14.27 5.75
CA HIS A 368 7.18 -14.10 7.09
C HIS A 368 7.83 -15.02 8.15
N THR A 369 8.56 -16.06 7.74
CA THR A 369 9.22 -17.02 8.64
C THR A 369 10.67 -16.62 8.98
N ARG A 370 11.03 -15.34 8.81
CA ARG A 370 12.38 -14.85 9.12
C ARG A 370 12.75 -15.05 10.59
N THR A 371 13.94 -15.57 10.85
CA THR A 371 14.46 -15.77 12.20
C THR A 371 15.00 -14.48 12.82
N LEU A 372 15.32 -14.51 14.12
CA LEU A 372 15.85 -13.34 14.81
C LEU A 372 17.29 -13.02 14.36
N GLU A 373 18.10 -14.05 14.08
CA GLU A 373 19.44 -13.91 13.52
C GLU A 373 19.40 -13.30 12.12
N GLU A 374 18.49 -13.77 11.27
CA GLU A 374 18.25 -13.20 9.94
C GLU A 374 17.76 -11.74 10.03
N ALA A 375 16.96 -11.40 11.05
CA ALA A 375 16.54 -10.03 11.31
C ALA A 375 17.71 -9.11 11.69
N VAL A 376 18.62 -9.56 12.56
CA VAL A 376 19.86 -8.81 12.90
C VAL A 376 20.67 -8.50 11.65
N LEU A 377 20.84 -9.49 10.78
CA LEU A 377 21.53 -9.30 9.50
C LEU A 377 20.76 -8.30 8.61
N SER A 378 19.43 -8.40 8.53
CA SER A 378 18.62 -7.44 7.77
C SER A 378 18.79 -5.99 8.24
N PHE A 379 18.86 -5.76 9.56
CA PHE A 379 19.10 -4.42 10.11
C PHE A 379 20.49 -3.90 9.75
N GLU A 380 21.51 -4.77 9.77
CA GLU A 380 22.87 -4.41 9.40
C GLU A 380 22.98 -3.96 7.94
N ILE A 381 22.36 -4.69 7.02
CA ILE A 381 22.33 -4.32 5.60
C ILE A 381 21.57 -3.01 5.37
N ALA A 382 20.44 -2.83 6.06
CA ALA A 382 19.66 -1.61 5.94
C ALA A 382 20.44 -0.41 6.49
N ILE A 383 21.15 -0.56 7.60
CA ILE A 383 22.02 0.51 8.13
C ILE A 383 23.08 0.90 7.10
N GLU A 384 23.79 -0.06 6.51
CA GLU A 384 24.78 0.21 5.44
C GLU A 384 24.12 0.91 4.24
N SER A 385 22.94 0.44 3.82
CA SER A 385 22.18 1.04 2.71
C SER A 385 21.84 2.50 3.01
N LEU A 386 21.28 2.78 4.19
CA LEU A 386 20.90 4.14 4.58
C LEU A 386 22.12 5.06 4.77
N GLU A 387 23.28 4.55 5.21
CA GLU A 387 24.52 5.33 5.27
C GLU A 387 24.98 5.76 3.88
N LYS A 388 24.91 4.87 2.89
CA LYS A 388 25.18 5.23 1.49
C LYS A 388 24.14 6.19 0.91
N LEU A 389 22.87 6.09 1.32
CA LEU A 389 21.86 7.07 0.93
C LEU A 389 22.19 8.47 1.47
N LEU A 390 22.65 8.57 2.72
CA LEU A 390 23.04 9.82 3.37
C LEU A 390 24.27 10.49 2.73
N GLU A 391 25.19 9.71 2.16
CA GLU A 391 26.34 10.25 1.41
C GLU A 391 25.90 11.07 0.17
N LEU A 392 24.70 10.80 -0.39
CA LEU A 392 24.20 11.56 -1.55
C LEU A 392 23.27 12.70 -1.17
N LYS A 393 22.48 12.54 -0.12
CA LYS A 393 21.49 13.54 0.28
C LYS A 393 21.32 13.56 1.79
N GLU A 394 21.52 14.74 2.37
CA GLU A 394 21.10 15.00 3.74
C GLU A 394 19.57 14.93 3.82
N ASP A 395 19.06 13.89 4.48
CA ASP A 395 17.65 13.72 4.78
C ASP A 395 17.49 13.22 6.23
N GLN A 396 16.86 14.05 7.06
CA GLN A 396 16.68 13.78 8.49
C GLN A 396 15.86 12.53 8.76
N GLU A 397 14.93 12.17 7.88
CA GLU A 397 14.18 10.92 8.02
C GLU A 397 15.08 9.71 7.81
N ILE A 398 16.17 9.82 7.03
CA ILE A 398 17.14 8.73 6.89
C ILE A 398 17.90 8.59 8.20
N VAL A 399 18.35 9.71 8.77
CA VAL A 399 19.07 9.73 10.05
C VAL A 399 18.22 9.12 11.17
N MET A 400 16.94 9.51 11.27
CA MET A 400 16.03 8.96 12.28
C MET A 400 15.78 7.46 12.10
N GLU A 401 15.62 6.99 10.86
CA GLU A 401 15.43 5.56 10.61
C GLU A 401 16.71 4.77 10.89
N LEU A 402 17.88 5.30 10.53
CA LEU A 402 19.19 4.69 10.81
C LEU A 402 19.42 4.52 12.32
N LEU A 403 19.10 5.53 13.13
CA LEU A 403 19.13 5.42 14.58
C LEU A 403 18.13 4.38 15.10
N THR A 404 16.91 4.38 14.54
CA THR A 404 15.86 3.42 14.91
C THR A 404 16.30 1.98 14.64
N LEU A 405 16.80 1.67 13.43
CA LEU A 405 17.33 0.35 13.07
C LEU A 405 18.49 -0.06 13.97
N GLY A 406 19.36 0.89 14.34
CA GLY A 406 20.46 0.63 15.26
C GLY A 406 19.98 0.19 16.65
N LEU A 407 18.97 0.84 17.20
CA LEU A 407 18.35 0.49 18.49
C LEU A 407 17.59 -0.85 18.42
N LEU A 408 16.94 -1.13 17.29
CA LEU A 408 16.26 -2.41 17.06
C LEU A 408 17.27 -3.56 16.97
N ARG A 409 18.42 -3.34 16.32
CA ARG A 409 19.53 -4.29 16.29
C ARG A 409 20.07 -4.57 17.70
N ILE A 410 20.21 -3.54 18.54
CA ILE A 410 20.61 -3.72 19.96
C ILE A 410 19.63 -4.65 20.67
N ASN A 411 18.33 -4.37 20.56
CA ASN A 411 17.29 -5.19 21.20
C ASN A 411 17.31 -6.65 20.71
N ALA A 412 17.49 -6.86 19.40
CA ALA A 412 17.59 -8.21 18.83
C ALA A 412 18.87 -8.95 19.28
N LEU A 413 20.01 -8.26 19.37
CA LEU A 413 21.26 -8.84 19.86
C LEU A 413 21.19 -9.19 21.37
N GLU A 414 20.49 -8.39 22.17
CA GLU A 414 20.23 -8.68 23.58
C GLU A 414 19.37 -9.94 23.75
N GLN A 415 18.33 -10.11 22.91
CA GLN A 415 17.51 -11.33 22.89
C GLN A 415 18.29 -12.58 22.46
N LEU A 416 19.31 -12.43 21.62
CA LEU A 416 20.23 -13.49 21.21
C LEU A 416 21.40 -13.70 22.19
N GLU A 417 21.42 -13.00 23.32
CA GLU A 417 22.49 -13.05 24.33
C GLU A 417 23.91 -12.70 23.79
N ARG A 418 23.99 -11.98 22.67
CA ARG A 418 25.26 -11.58 22.02
C ARG A 418 25.84 -10.32 22.66
N SER A 419 26.35 -10.48 23.88
CA SER A 419 26.78 -9.36 24.74
C SER A 419 27.87 -8.48 24.11
N ARG A 420 28.82 -9.06 23.36
CA ARG A 420 29.89 -8.31 22.69
C ARG A 420 29.34 -7.42 21.57
N ASP A 421 28.64 -8.01 20.61
CA ASP A 421 28.02 -7.32 19.47
C ASP A 421 27.05 -6.23 19.95
N THR A 422 26.30 -6.51 21.02
CA THR A 422 25.41 -5.55 21.68
C THR A 422 26.17 -4.31 22.15
N ARG A 423 27.33 -4.49 22.79
CA ARG A 423 28.14 -3.39 23.30
C ARG A 423 28.74 -2.56 22.17
N GLU A 424 29.22 -3.22 21.12
CA GLU A 424 29.76 -2.57 19.92
C GLU A 424 28.67 -1.74 19.21
N GLN A 425 27.47 -2.32 19.04
CA GLN A 425 26.34 -1.61 18.44
C GLN A 425 25.87 -0.40 19.27
N LYS A 426 25.84 -0.50 20.61
CA LYS A 426 25.53 0.64 21.50
C LYS A 426 26.51 1.80 21.29
N ALA A 427 27.81 1.50 21.18
CA ALA A 427 28.83 2.51 20.93
C ALA A 427 28.68 3.17 19.54
N LEU A 428 28.39 2.39 18.51
CA LEU A 428 28.12 2.91 17.16
C LEU A 428 26.89 3.82 17.13
N CYS A 429 25.79 3.42 17.78
CA CYS A 429 24.60 4.26 17.91
C CYS A 429 24.88 5.58 18.63
N LEU A 430 25.62 5.56 19.75
CA LEU A 430 26.02 6.78 20.45
C LEU A 430 26.86 7.71 19.57
N LYS A 431 27.82 7.15 18.82
CA LYS A 431 28.65 7.91 17.89
C LYS A 431 27.80 8.59 16.79
N ARG A 432 26.81 7.88 16.25
CA ARG A 432 25.87 8.42 15.23
C ARG A 432 24.97 9.52 15.78
N ILE A 433 24.55 9.44 17.04
CA ILE A 433 23.74 10.49 17.68
C ILE A 433 24.52 11.81 17.79
N GLY A 434 25.80 11.75 18.17
CA GLY A 434 26.64 12.95 18.29
C GLY A 434 26.07 14.01 19.24
N ASP A 435 25.99 15.26 18.76
CA ASP A 435 25.34 16.37 19.46
C ASP A 435 23.88 16.56 18.99
N PRO A 436 22.88 16.16 19.80
CA PRO A 436 21.47 16.25 19.43
C PRO A 436 20.90 17.68 19.42
N LEU A 437 21.69 18.69 19.80
CA LEU A 437 21.28 20.09 19.86
C LEU A 437 21.43 20.84 18.54
N SER A 438 21.89 20.18 17.46
CA SER A 438 21.91 20.77 16.10
C SER A 438 21.09 19.92 15.12
N GLY A 439 20.51 20.55 14.11
CA GLY A 439 19.82 19.87 13.01
C GLY A 439 18.36 19.44 13.27
N TYR A 440 18.03 18.81 14.39
CA TYR A 440 16.69 18.20 14.55
C TYR A 440 15.56 19.18 14.91
N GLY A 441 14.36 18.95 14.35
CA GLY A 441 13.12 19.53 14.85
C GLY A 441 12.81 19.12 16.29
N LYS A 442 11.93 19.86 16.99
CA LYS A 442 11.65 19.69 18.43
C LYS A 442 11.35 18.23 18.83
N GLU A 443 10.45 17.56 18.11
CA GLU A 443 10.08 16.15 18.39
C GLU A 443 11.28 15.19 18.26
N ASN A 444 12.00 15.26 17.15
CA ASN A 444 13.15 14.39 16.90
C ASN A 444 14.28 14.67 17.90
N ARG A 445 14.48 15.92 18.31
CA ARG A 445 15.44 16.27 19.35
C ARG A 445 15.10 15.61 20.69
N ILE A 446 13.82 15.60 21.08
CA ILE A 446 13.35 14.90 22.30
C ILE A 446 13.67 13.40 22.21
N ARG A 447 13.31 12.75 21.09
CA ARG A 447 13.56 11.31 20.88
C ARG A 447 15.05 10.98 20.93
N VAL A 448 15.88 11.73 20.21
CA VAL A 448 17.33 11.47 20.14
C VAL A 448 18.00 11.72 21.49
N LEU A 449 17.65 12.77 22.22
CA LEU A 449 18.14 13.01 23.59
C LEU A 449 17.75 11.88 24.55
N PHE A 450 16.50 11.43 24.47
CA PHE A 450 16.03 10.30 25.25
C PHE A 450 16.83 9.03 24.92
N TRP A 451 16.99 8.69 23.63
CA TRP A 451 17.79 7.54 23.22
C TRP A 451 19.25 7.64 23.67
N LYS A 452 19.86 8.83 23.56
CA LYS A 452 21.21 9.08 24.05
C LYS A 452 21.34 8.80 25.54
N CYS A 453 20.42 9.34 26.35
CA CYS A 453 20.37 9.12 27.79
C CYS A 453 20.29 7.62 28.12
N MET A 454 19.39 6.88 27.45
CA MET A 454 19.22 5.45 27.67
C MET A 454 20.46 4.63 27.26
N LEU A 455 21.11 4.97 26.15
CA LEU A 455 22.34 4.31 25.70
C LEU A 455 23.52 4.60 26.64
N GLU A 456 23.67 5.84 27.12
CA GLU A 456 24.70 6.23 28.09
C GLU A 456 24.52 5.51 29.43
N LEU A 457 23.28 5.30 29.88
CA LEU A 457 22.98 4.47 31.05
C LEU A 457 23.43 3.02 30.84
N GLN A 458 23.08 2.42 29.70
CA GLN A 458 23.39 1.02 29.41
C GLN A 458 24.88 0.75 29.15
N THR A 459 25.66 1.78 28.83
CA THR A 459 27.12 1.67 28.59
C THR A 459 27.94 2.06 29.82
N GLY A 460 27.29 2.40 30.94
CA GLY A 460 27.93 2.72 32.23
C GLY A 460 28.24 4.20 32.46
N GLY A 461 27.91 5.07 31.51
CA GLY A 461 28.14 6.52 31.58
C GLY A 461 27.08 7.28 32.37
N ARG A 462 26.89 7.00 33.68
CA ARG A 462 25.85 7.67 34.50
C ARG A 462 25.96 9.20 34.52
N LYS A 463 27.19 9.74 34.50
CA LYS A 463 27.40 11.20 34.45
C LYS A 463 26.93 11.78 33.12
N GLN A 464 27.28 11.12 32.02
CA GLN A 464 26.86 11.50 30.67
C GLN A 464 25.33 11.41 30.54
N ALA A 465 24.73 10.30 30.98
CA ALA A 465 23.29 10.12 30.98
C ALA A 465 22.55 11.20 31.78
N SER A 466 23.11 11.61 32.92
CA SER A 466 22.56 12.71 33.72
C SER A 466 22.63 14.05 32.99
N ASN A 467 23.70 14.31 32.23
CA ASN A 467 23.80 15.51 31.39
C ASN A 467 22.77 15.49 30.25
N SER A 468 22.60 14.34 29.58
CA SER A 468 21.58 14.16 28.54
C SER A 468 20.16 14.32 29.11
N LEU A 469 19.89 13.83 30.32
CA LEU A 469 18.62 14.07 31.01
C LEU A 469 18.40 15.56 31.28
N ARG A 470 19.40 16.30 31.76
CA ARG A 470 19.26 17.76 31.97
C ARG A 470 18.97 18.52 30.69
N GLN A 471 19.58 18.10 29.57
CA GLN A 471 19.27 18.65 28.25
C GLN A 471 17.83 18.32 27.82
N LEU A 472 17.31 17.14 28.16
CA LEU A 472 15.91 16.80 27.92
C LEU A 472 14.97 17.64 28.82
N GLU A 473 15.32 17.85 30.09
CA GLU A 473 14.55 18.69 31.03
C GLU A 473 14.52 20.15 30.62
N SER A 474 15.58 20.69 30.03
CA SER A 474 15.61 22.08 29.55
C SER A 474 14.62 22.32 28.41
N LEU A 475 14.29 21.29 27.62
CA LEU A 475 13.25 21.37 26.59
C LEU A 475 11.85 21.53 27.18
N ALA A 476 11.62 21.07 28.42
CA ALA A 476 10.33 21.19 29.10
C ALA A 476 10.06 22.61 29.63
N LEU A 477 11.11 23.43 29.76
CA LEU A 477 10.99 24.82 30.19
C LEU A 477 10.55 25.78 29.06
N GLY A 478 10.52 25.29 27.81
CA GLY A 478 10.02 26.05 26.66
C GLY A 478 8.49 26.16 26.66
N ARG A 479 7.96 27.38 26.65
CA ARG A 479 6.52 27.67 26.77
C ARG A 479 5.64 27.29 25.56
N GLU A 480 6.24 26.81 24.47
CA GLU A 480 5.53 26.47 23.23
C GLU A 480 5.84 25.05 22.79
N THR A 481 5.11 24.10 23.36
CA THR A 481 5.02 22.73 22.85
C THR A 481 3.55 22.43 22.56
N ASP A 482 3.27 21.96 21.35
CA ASP A 482 1.97 21.37 21.05
C ASP A 482 1.72 20.17 21.98
N LEU A 483 0.45 19.82 22.18
CA LEU A 483 0.02 18.80 23.14
C LEU A 483 0.72 17.45 22.93
N TYR A 484 1.02 17.09 21.68
CA TYR A 484 1.67 15.84 21.35
C TYR A 484 3.15 15.86 21.75
N THR A 485 3.89 16.91 21.41
CA THR A 485 5.29 17.09 21.81
C THR A 485 5.45 17.17 23.33
N ALA A 486 4.52 17.83 24.03
CA ALA A 486 4.51 17.91 25.49
C ALA A 486 4.34 16.52 26.14
N LYS A 487 3.39 15.73 25.64
CA LYS A 487 3.16 14.36 26.13
C LYS A 487 4.35 13.43 25.87
N LEU A 488 4.94 13.50 24.68
CA LEU A 488 6.15 12.74 24.35
C LEU A 488 7.30 13.07 25.31
N LEU A 489 7.51 14.36 25.59
CA LEU A 489 8.54 14.82 26.51
C LEU A 489 8.31 14.32 27.93
N GLU A 490 7.08 14.40 28.42
CA GLU A 490 6.69 13.89 29.73
C GLU A 490 6.97 12.39 29.86
N GLU A 491 6.54 11.58 28.88
CA GLU A 491 6.77 10.14 28.84
C GLU A 491 8.28 9.81 28.86
N CYS A 492 9.07 10.47 28.01
CA CYS A 492 10.52 10.29 27.96
C CYS A 492 11.21 10.67 29.29
N LEU A 493 10.79 11.77 29.93
CA LEU A 493 11.34 12.21 31.22
C LEU A 493 11.00 11.22 32.35
N ILE A 494 9.75 10.76 32.43
CA ILE A 494 9.33 9.76 33.42
C ILE A 494 10.17 8.48 33.26
N GLN A 495 10.35 8.01 32.03
CA GLN A 495 11.09 6.78 31.75
C GLN A 495 12.59 6.93 32.04
N ALA A 496 13.21 8.03 31.62
CA ALA A 496 14.63 8.29 31.86
C ALA A 496 14.94 8.46 33.37
N ARG A 497 14.10 9.18 34.12
CA ARG A 497 14.22 9.31 35.58
C ARG A 497 14.09 7.97 36.28
N LYS A 498 13.09 7.16 35.92
CA LYS A 498 12.92 5.80 36.46
C LYS A 498 14.15 4.94 36.18
N ALA A 499 14.74 5.03 34.98
CA ALA A 499 15.93 4.28 34.62
C ALA A 499 17.17 4.71 35.42
N LEU A 500 17.36 6.01 35.65
CA LEU A 500 18.45 6.55 36.48
C LEU A 500 18.34 6.16 37.97
N LEU A 501 17.11 6.03 38.47
CA LEU A 501 16.84 5.66 39.87
C LEU A 501 16.96 4.15 40.14
N ARG A 502 16.87 3.30 39.11
CA ARG A 502 17.10 1.86 39.26
C ARG A 502 18.57 1.64 39.63
N LYS A 503 18.83 1.30 40.89
CA LYS A 503 20.13 0.76 41.33
C LYS A 503 20.38 -0.56 40.58
N ASP A 504 21.60 -0.78 40.11
CA ASP A 504 22.01 -2.01 39.42
C ASP A 504 21.65 -3.21 40.28
N THR A 505 20.52 -3.83 39.98
CA THR A 505 20.07 -5.08 40.57
C THR A 505 20.19 -6.10 39.45
N PRO A 506 20.98 -7.18 39.64
CA PRO A 506 21.15 -8.20 38.61
C PRO A 506 19.77 -8.78 38.29
N SER A 507 19.48 -8.89 37.00
CA SER A 507 18.20 -9.27 36.42
C SER A 507 17.62 -10.53 37.08
N GLN A 508 16.49 -10.37 37.77
CA GLN A 508 15.60 -11.50 38.03
C GLN A 508 14.99 -11.95 36.71
N LYS A 509 15.53 -13.07 36.21
CA LYS A 509 14.96 -13.91 35.16
C LYS A 509 13.47 -14.11 35.44
N THR A 510 12.61 -13.57 34.59
CA THR A 510 11.20 -14.01 34.56
C THR A 510 11.09 -15.03 33.44
N ARG A 511 11.19 -16.32 33.83
CA ARG A 511 10.64 -17.43 33.04
C ARG A 511 9.11 -17.28 33.10
N ILE A 512 8.46 -17.27 31.94
CA ILE A 512 7.39 -18.18 31.49
C ILE A 512 7.13 -17.85 30.02
#